data_AF-S4RKC8-F1
#
_entry.id   AF-S4RKC8-F1
#
_cell.length_a   1.000
_cell.length_b   1.000
_cell.length_c   1.000
_cell.angle_alpha   90.00
_cell.angle_beta   90.00
_cell.angle_gamma   90.00
#
_symmetry.space_group_name_H-M   'P 1'
#
loop_
_entity.id
_entity.type
_entity.pdbx_description
1 polymer ?
#
loop_
_entity_poly.entity_id
_entity_poly.type
_entity_poly.pdbx_seq_one_letter_code
_entity_poly.pdbx_strand_id
1 'polypeptide(L)'
;LHRRTQVMKHARRCFLFILGFYVLVPFIVKLFPTIAMKLVFNNFVRVPTTEQLLDPETHFGLNHTRNFYIQPESGVTLGVWHTVPASLGQQARGKDSGWYEDSLGSGRPIILYLHGNAASRAGAYRVQLYKV
;
A
#
# COMPACT_ATOMS: atom_id res chain seq x y z
N LEU A 1 40.70 -34.69 -13.98
CA LEU A 1 39.66 -34.56 -15.04
C LEU A 1 38.22 -34.81 -14.52
N HIS A 2 37.97 -35.90 -13.78
CA HIS A 2 36.64 -36.34 -13.34
C HIS A 2 35.85 -35.33 -12.46
N ARG A 3 36.54 -34.62 -11.56
CA ARG A 3 35.91 -33.59 -10.70
C ARG A 3 35.42 -32.36 -11.49
N ARG A 4 36.11 -31.97 -12.57
CA ARG A 4 35.71 -30.85 -13.44
C ARG A 4 34.47 -31.18 -14.28
N THR A 5 34.37 -32.39 -14.80
CA THR A 5 33.20 -32.82 -15.57
C THR A 5 31.95 -32.97 -14.70
N GLN A 6 32.10 -33.37 -13.43
CA GLN A 6 31.00 -33.42 -12.47
C GLN A 6 30.47 -32.00 -12.16
N VAL A 7 31.36 -31.05 -11.84
CA VAL A 7 30.96 -29.65 -11.59
C VAL A 7 30.23 -29.04 -12.79
N MET A 8 30.71 -29.26 -14.02
CA MET A 8 30.04 -28.77 -15.23
C MET A 8 28.65 -29.40 -15.44
N LYS A 9 28.47 -30.68 -15.10
CA LYS A 9 27.14 -31.33 -15.14
C LYS A 9 26.17 -30.72 -14.14
N HIS A 10 26.62 -30.43 -12.92
CA HIS A 10 25.80 -29.74 -11.92
C HIS A 10 25.45 -28.32 -12.36
N ALA A 11 26.44 -27.55 -12.83
CA ALA A 11 26.21 -26.21 -13.35
C ALA A 11 25.21 -26.18 -14.51
N ARG A 12 25.33 -27.11 -15.47
CA ARG A 12 24.39 -27.26 -16.59
C ARG A 12 22.98 -27.59 -16.10
N ARG A 13 22.83 -28.48 -15.11
CA ARG A 13 21.51 -28.78 -14.52
C ARG A 13 20.93 -27.55 -13.85
N CYS A 14 21.69 -26.84 -13.02
CA CYS A 14 21.24 -25.60 -12.37
C CYS A 14 20.80 -24.56 -13.40
N PHE A 15 21.58 -24.36 -14.47
CA PHE A 15 21.23 -23.44 -15.54
C PHE A 15 19.91 -23.81 -16.22
N LEU A 16 19.72 -25.10 -16.58
CA LEU A 16 18.48 -25.56 -17.19
C LEU A 16 17.28 -25.42 -16.25
N PHE A 17 17.46 -25.64 -14.95
CA PHE A 17 16.42 -25.38 -13.96
C PHE A 17 16.04 -23.90 -13.91
N ILE A 18 17.03 -23.00 -13.82
CA ILE A 18 16.79 -21.54 -13.80
C ILE A 18 16.07 -21.09 -15.07
N LEU A 19 16.52 -21.57 -16.24
CA LEU A 19 15.89 -21.27 -17.53
C LEU A 19 14.45 -21.79 -17.58
N GLY A 20 14.22 -23.01 -17.09
CA GLY A 20 12.89 -23.61 -16.97
C GLY A 20 11.96 -22.76 -16.09
N PHE A 21 12.42 -22.35 -14.91
CA PHE A 21 11.65 -21.44 -14.04
C PHE A 21 11.37 -20.10 -14.70
N TYR A 22 12.37 -19.50 -15.34
CA TYR A 22 12.24 -18.21 -16.02
C TYR A 22 11.17 -18.24 -17.12
N VAL A 23 11.07 -19.35 -17.85
CA VAL A 23 10.02 -19.55 -18.87
C VAL A 23 8.69 -19.88 -18.19
N LEU A 24 8.63 -20.81 -17.25
CA LEU A 24 7.38 -21.32 -16.67
C LEU A 24 6.61 -20.28 -15.85
N VAL A 25 7.29 -19.45 -15.07
CA VAL A 25 6.66 -18.46 -14.18
C VAL A 25 5.70 -17.52 -14.92
N PRO A 26 6.09 -16.81 -16.00
CA PRO A 26 5.16 -15.94 -16.73
C PRO A 26 3.99 -16.71 -17.37
N PHE A 27 4.19 -17.96 -17.81
CA PHE A 27 3.07 -18.79 -18.30
C PHE A 27 2.08 -19.11 -17.18
N ILE A 28 2.55 -19.51 -15.99
CA ILE A 28 1.69 -19.78 -14.83
C ILE A 28 0.92 -18.51 -14.46
N VAL A 29 1.59 -17.37 -14.35
CA VAL A 29 0.93 -16.08 -14.01
C VAL A 29 -0.12 -15.70 -15.06
N LYS A 30 0.14 -15.95 -16.34
CA LYS A 30 -0.80 -15.67 -17.44
C LYS A 30 -1.98 -16.64 -17.49
N LEU A 31 -1.75 -17.92 -17.22
CA LEU A 31 -2.79 -18.96 -17.25
C LEU A 31 -3.71 -18.90 -16.03
N PHE A 32 -3.22 -18.39 -14.89
CA PHE A 32 -3.97 -18.34 -13.64
C PHE A 32 -4.11 -16.88 -13.13
N PRO A 33 -5.16 -16.14 -13.57
CA PRO A 33 -5.41 -14.77 -13.16
C PRO A 33 -5.49 -14.58 -11.63
N THR A 34 -5.98 -15.59 -10.90
CA THR A 34 -6.03 -15.57 -9.44
C THR A 34 -4.63 -15.48 -8.81
N ILE A 35 -3.63 -16.13 -9.41
CA ILE A 35 -2.23 -16.04 -8.96
C ILE A 35 -1.71 -14.64 -9.24
N ALA A 36 -1.94 -14.10 -10.44
CA ALA A 36 -1.57 -12.74 -10.78
C ALA A 36 -2.19 -11.72 -9.80
N MET A 37 -3.49 -11.83 -9.51
CA MET A 37 -4.20 -10.99 -8.56
C MET A 37 -3.57 -11.06 -7.16
N LYS A 38 -3.35 -12.27 -6.64
CA LYS A 38 -2.70 -12.45 -5.33
C LYS A 38 -1.28 -11.90 -5.30
N LEU A 39 -0.49 -12.03 -6.36
CA LEU A 39 0.87 -11.47 -6.43
C LEU A 39 0.85 -9.94 -6.48
N VAL A 40 -0.07 -9.34 -7.24
CA VAL A 40 -0.19 -7.88 -7.38
C VAL A 40 -0.67 -7.25 -6.08
N PHE A 41 -1.76 -7.77 -5.51
CA PHE A 41 -2.39 -7.19 -4.32
C PHE A 41 -1.81 -7.72 -3.00
N ASN A 42 -1.22 -8.93 -2.99
CA ASN A 42 -0.57 -9.59 -1.85
C ASN A 42 -1.38 -9.55 -0.54
N ASN A 43 -2.69 -9.57 -0.70
CA ASN A 43 -3.72 -9.55 0.34
C ASN A 43 -3.71 -10.81 1.21
N PHE A 44 -2.90 -11.82 0.86
CA PHE A 44 -2.70 -13.03 1.66
C PHE A 44 -1.60 -12.87 2.73
N VAL A 45 -0.71 -11.88 2.60
CA VAL A 45 0.30 -11.57 3.62
C VAL A 45 -0.26 -10.51 4.56
N ARG A 46 -0.48 -10.90 5.82
CA ARG A 46 -0.86 -9.97 6.89
C ARG A 46 0.35 -9.74 7.77
N VAL A 47 0.99 -8.58 7.62
CA VAL A 47 2.04 -8.15 8.55
C VAL A 47 1.34 -7.45 9.73
N PRO A 48 1.50 -7.92 10.97
CA PRO A 48 0.99 -7.20 12.12
C PRO A 48 1.75 -5.86 12.23
N THR A 49 1.04 -4.75 12.03
CA THR A 49 1.57 -3.40 12.20
C THR A 49 1.01 -2.78 13.47
N THR A 50 1.89 -2.32 14.36
CA THR A 50 1.56 -1.56 15.57
C THR A 50 1.50 -0.05 15.31
N GLU A 51 1.01 0.34 14.13
CA GLU A 51 0.95 1.75 13.72
C GLU A 51 -0.24 2.46 14.39
N GLN A 52 0.00 3.65 14.94
CA GLN A 52 -1.02 4.45 15.63
C GLN A 52 -1.85 5.27 14.64
N LEU A 53 -2.66 4.58 13.83
CA LEU A 53 -3.39 5.15 12.69
C LEU A 53 -4.49 6.16 13.05
N LEU A 54 -4.90 6.23 14.32
CA LEU A 54 -5.99 7.07 14.80
C LEU A 54 -5.62 8.55 14.91
N ASP A 55 -4.34 8.85 15.17
CA ASP A 55 -3.84 10.22 15.35
C ASP A 55 -2.72 10.50 14.32
N PRO A 56 -3.09 10.80 13.07
CA PRO A 56 -2.15 11.08 11.99
C PRO A 56 -1.24 12.28 12.27
N GLU A 57 -1.75 13.28 12.99
CA GLU A 57 -1.04 14.53 13.28
C GLU A 57 0.11 14.29 14.26
N THR A 58 -0.18 13.72 15.44
CA THR A 58 0.83 13.51 16.47
C THR A 58 1.85 12.46 16.08
N HIS A 59 1.43 11.37 15.43
CA HIS A 59 2.31 10.22 15.19
C HIS A 59 3.07 10.26 13.86
N PHE A 60 2.61 11.04 12.88
CA PHE A 60 3.21 11.08 11.55
C PHE A 60 3.54 12.50 11.07
N GLY A 61 3.16 13.53 11.84
CA GLY A 61 3.38 14.94 11.50
C GLY A 61 2.52 15.39 10.34
N LEU A 62 1.34 14.76 10.16
CA LEU A 62 0.38 15.13 9.14
C LEU A 62 -0.57 16.17 9.71
N ASN A 63 -0.18 17.44 9.64
CA ASN A 63 -1.00 18.55 10.12
C ASN A 63 -2.37 18.53 9.43
N HIS A 64 -3.38 19.08 10.10
CA HIS A 64 -4.72 19.31 9.53
C HIS A 64 -5.30 18.07 8.81
N THR A 65 -5.00 16.90 9.36
CA THR A 65 -5.39 15.59 8.84
C THR A 65 -6.19 14.87 9.91
N ARG A 66 -7.41 14.44 9.57
CA ARG A 66 -8.24 13.62 10.47
C ARG A 66 -8.27 12.16 10.03
N ASN A 67 -8.46 11.27 10.98
CA ASN A 67 -8.79 9.87 10.74
C ASN A 67 -10.29 9.63 10.85
N PHE A 68 -10.86 8.89 9.92
CA PHE A 68 -12.24 8.37 10.02
C PHE A 68 -12.37 7.02 9.33
N TYR A 69 -13.54 6.40 9.44
CA TYR A 69 -13.81 5.07 8.89
C TYR A 69 -15.07 5.09 8.03
N ILE A 70 -15.03 4.35 6.93
CA ILE A 70 -16.19 4.11 6.05
C ILE A 70 -16.46 2.61 5.93
N GLN A 71 -17.71 2.26 5.66
CA GLN A 71 -18.16 0.89 5.44
C GLN A 71 -18.80 0.78 4.06
N PRO A 72 -18.01 0.48 3.01
CA PRO A 72 -18.54 0.38 1.66
C PRO A 72 -19.43 -0.86 1.48
N GLU A 73 -19.15 -1.93 2.23
CA GLU A 73 -19.83 -3.22 2.15
C GLU A 73 -19.98 -3.83 3.55
N SER A 74 -20.95 -4.73 3.72
CA SER A 74 -21.18 -5.41 4.99
C SER A 74 -19.94 -6.21 5.42
N GLY A 75 -19.46 -5.95 6.63
CA GLY A 75 -18.28 -6.63 7.19
C GLY A 75 -16.93 -6.06 6.72
N VAL A 76 -16.93 -4.98 5.93
CA VAL A 76 -15.70 -4.30 5.49
C VAL A 76 -15.64 -2.90 6.09
N THR A 77 -14.57 -2.61 6.85
CA THR A 77 -14.29 -1.28 7.41
C THR A 77 -12.99 -0.75 6.84
N LEU A 78 -13.04 0.40 6.17
CA LEU A 78 -11.88 1.07 5.61
C LEU A 78 -11.51 2.30 6.46
N GLY A 79 -10.25 2.39 6.85
CA GLY A 79 -9.72 3.58 7.54
C GLY A 79 -9.19 4.59 6.53
N VAL A 80 -9.60 5.85 6.69
CA VAL A 80 -9.30 6.96 5.78
C VAL A 80 -8.61 8.08 6.55
N TRP A 81 -7.57 8.65 5.96
CA TRP A 81 -7.02 9.93 6.38
C TRP A 81 -7.49 11.00 5.40
N HIS A 82 -8.03 12.10 5.93
CA HIS A 82 -8.45 13.25 5.15
C HIS A 82 -7.67 14.48 5.62
N THR A 83 -6.81 14.96 4.74
CA THR A 83 -6.01 16.18 4.88
C THR A 83 -6.66 17.29 4.06
N VAL A 84 -6.94 18.44 4.68
CA VAL A 84 -7.42 19.62 3.95
C VAL A 84 -6.27 20.35 3.27
N PRO A 85 -6.51 21.21 2.26
CA PRO A 85 -5.43 22.00 1.67
C PRO A 85 -4.73 22.91 2.70
N ALA A 86 -3.44 23.16 2.53
CA ALA A 86 -2.64 23.99 3.46
C ALA A 86 -3.24 25.39 3.70
N SER A 87 -3.91 25.97 2.69
CA SER A 87 -4.65 27.25 2.82
C SER A 87 -5.74 27.24 3.90
N LEU A 88 -6.29 26.08 4.24
CA LEU A 88 -7.27 25.88 5.31
C LEU A 88 -6.63 25.38 6.61
N GLY A 89 -5.32 25.12 6.63
CA GLY A 89 -4.63 24.50 7.77
C GLY A 89 -4.79 25.26 9.08
N GLN A 90 -4.81 26.60 9.04
CA GLN A 90 -5.10 27.42 10.23
C GLN A 90 -6.54 27.28 10.71
N GLN A 91 -7.50 27.23 9.77
CA GLN A 91 -8.92 27.10 10.08
C GLN A 91 -9.26 25.71 10.63
N ALA A 92 -8.54 24.69 10.19
CA ALA A 92 -8.73 23.29 10.58
C ALA A 92 -8.33 23.00 12.04
N ARG A 93 -7.55 23.88 12.68
CA ARG A 93 -7.07 23.68 14.06
C ARG A 93 -8.24 23.60 15.03
N GLY A 94 -8.31 22.50 15.78
CA GLY A 94 -9.36 22.26 16.76
C GLY A 94 -10.76 22.07 16.16
N LYS A 95 -10.87 21.84 14.85
CA LYS A 95 -12.15 21.56 14.20
C LYS A 95 -12.54 20.10 14.33
N ASP A 96 -13.85 19.88 14.37
CA ASP A 96 -14.46 18.57 14.48
C ASP A 96 -14.71 17.92 13.11
N SER A 97 -15.20 16.68 13.12
CA SER A 97 -15.52 15.95 11.91
C SER A 97 -16.50 16.67 10.99
N GLY A 98 -17.50 17.38 11.55
CA GLY A 98 -18.51 18.10 10.77
C GLY A 98 -17.89 19.15 9.86
N TRP A 99 -16.98 19.97 10.39
CA TRP A 99 -16.27 20.98 9.60
C TRP A 99 -15.45 20.39 8.45
N TYR A 100 -14.83 19.22 8.66
CA TYR A 100 -14.11 18.54 7.59
C TYR A 100 -15.05 17.97 6.53
N GLU A 101 -16.24 17.47 6.90
CA GLU A 101 -17.25 17.07 5.89
C GLU A 101 -17.73 18.26 5.06
N ASP A 102 -18.04 19.39 5.71
CA ASP A 102 -18.46 20.61 5.01
C ASP A 102 -17.36 21.12 4.05
N SER A 103 -16.10 20.98 4.47
CA SER A 103 -14.95 21.35 3.64
C SER A 103 -14.82 20.48 2.38
N LEU A 104 -15.20 19.19 2.43
CA LEU A 104 -15.25 18.33 1.23
C LEU A 104 -16.31 18.81 0.23
N GLY A 105 -17.42 19.35 0.71
CA GLY A 105 -18.50 19.91 -0.11
C GLY A 105 -18.20 21.28 -0.73
N SER A 106 -17.02 21.87 -0.49
CA SER A 106 -16.70 23.24 -0.90
C SER A 106 -16.43 23.46 -2.40
N GLY A 107 -16.54 22.41 -3.23
CA GLY A 107 -16.28 22.48 -4.67
C GLY A 107 -14.80 22.54 -5.06
N ARG A 108 -13.89 22.39 -4.10
CA ARG A 108 -12.44 22.31 -4.34
C ARG A 108 -12.06 20.95 -4.97
N PRO A 109 -10.98 20.87 -5.76
CA PRO A 109 -10.49 19.60 -6.28
C PRO A 109 -10.16 18.61 -5.16
N ILE A 110 -10.52 17.34 -5.37
CA ILE A 110 -10.25 16.24 -4.43
C ILE A 110 -9.19 15.33 -5.05
N ILE A 111 -8.16 15.01 -4.28
CA ILE A 111 -7.16 13.99 -4.65
C ILE A 111 -7.45 12.73 -3.84
N LEU A 112 -7.85 11.66 -4.53
CA LEU A 112 -8.01 10.35 -3.92
C LEU A 112 -6.71 9.55 -4.07
N TYR A 113 -6.01 9.34 -2.96
CA TYR A 113 -4.82 8.49 -2.93
C TYR A 113 -5.14 7.14 -2.28
N LEU A 114 -5.00 6.07 -3.07
CA LEU A 114 -5.12 4.69 -2.62
C LEU A 114 -3.72 4.10 -2.49
N HIS A 115 -3.33 3.71 -1.28
CA HIS A 115 -2.00 3.17 -1.08
C HIS A 115 -1.84 1.80 -1.75
N GLY A 116 -0.62 1.50 -2.21
CA GLY A 116 -0.31 0.21 -2.81
C GLY A 116 -0.24 -0.93 -1.81
N ASN A 117 0.15 -2.09 -2.33
CA ASN A 117 0.47 -3.29 -1.57
C ASN A 117 1.59 -3.05 -0.53
N ALA A 118 1.57 -3.85 0.54
CA ALA A 118 2.50 -3.90 1.67
C ALA A 118 2.41 -2.67 2.58
N ALA A 119 2.30 -2.93 3.90
CA ALA A 119 2.06 -1.93 4.95
C ALA A 119 0.74 -1.15 4.76
N SER A 120 0.52 -0.14 5.61
CA SER A 120 -0.70 0.67 5.60
C SER A 120 -0.45 2.07 5.00
N ARG A 121 -1.47 2.93 5.04
CA ARG A 121 -1.35 4.37 4.76
C ARG A 121 -0.23 5.06 5.56
N ALA A 122 0.16 4.53 6.72
CA ALA A 122 1.20 5.07 7.59
C ALA A 122 2.65 4.69 7.22
N GLY A 123 2.89 3.93 6.14
CA GLY A 123 4.24 3.61 5.71
C GLY A 123 5.10 4.87 5.56
N ALA A 124 6.29 4.89 6.17
CA ALA A 124 7.10 6.11 6.31
C ALA A 124 7.35 6.84 4.98
N TYR A 125 7.64 6.10 3.91
CA TYR A 125 7.84 6.67 2.57
C TYR A 125 6.55 7.28 1.98
N ARG A 126 5.37 6.77 2.37
CA ARG A 126 4.05 7.29 1.96
C ARG A 126 3.68 8.55 2.72
N VAL A 127 3.96 8.57 4.03
CA VAL A 127 3.73 9.75 4.88
C VAL A 127 4.44 10.98 4.31
N GLN A 128 5.64 10.81 3.76
CA GLN A 128 6.37 11.93 3.12
C GLN A 128 5.65 12.48 1.87
N LEU A 129 4.82 11.70 1.18
CA LEU A 129 4.02 12.17 0.05
C LEU A 129 2.84 13.03 0.49
N TYR A 130 2.36 12.84 1.73
CA TYR A 130 1.19 13.57 2.25
C TYR A 130 1.58 14.86 2.95
N LYS A 131 2.86 15.05 3.28
CA LYS A 131 3.38 16.28 3.88
C LYS A 131 3.40 17.38 2.82
N VAL A 132 2.29 18.10 2.73
CA VAL A 132 2.09 19.28 1.87
C VAL A 132 2.06 20.57 2.68
#